data_AF-J5XRF8-F1
#
_entry.id   AF-J5XRF8-F1
#
_cell.length_a   1.000
_cell.length_b   1.000
_cell.length_c   1.000
_cell.angle_alpha   90.00
_cell.angle_beta   90.00
_cell.angle_gamma   90.00
#
_symmetry.space_group_name_H-M   'P 1'
#
loop_
_entity.id
_entity.type
_entity.pdbx_description
1 polymer ?
#
loop_
_entity_poly.entity_id
_entity_poly.type
_entity_poly.pdbx_seq_one_letter_code
_entity_poly.pdbx_strand_id
1 'polypeptide(L)'
;MEGAKEEVVVKSLQENFFVGRTMITCVFGTVIYALYNEIKQDASLDVFSILKKRIRDLKDYNRDTFSEIYLFFDYDAHASNASPVKLEALLKTFDNETENGKLYISYPMLEALKHYNNWQDFKDKIAACTPDYKRIVNKECAQKYIDFKTYNKETWKALIMAHLCKMNYIVLGLYQYPIKYFSQLLIFEKQKEKYAITQKKVGVLSAIPIFLYEYYGIEKTKTIIL
;
A
#
# COMPACT_ATOMS: atom_id res chain seq x y z
N MET A 1 -19.76 -0.61 3.49
CA MET A 1 -19.35 0.14 2.30
C MET A 1 -17.89 -0.14 2.03
N GLU A 2 -17.52 -0.29 0.76
CA GLU A 2 -16.13 -0.21 0.33
C GLU A 2 -15.59 1.19 0.70
N GLY A 3 -14.38 1.28 1.29
CA GLY A 3 -13.81 2.55 1.80
C GLY A 3 -13.87 2.75 3.32
N ALA A 4 -14.83 2.15 4.04
CA ALA A 4 -15.02 2.40 5.47
C ALA A 4 -13.86 1.86 6.35
N LYS A 5 -13.12 0.84 5.89
CA LYS A 5 -11.95 0.33 6.61
C LYS A 5 -10.71 1.16 6.32
N GLU A 6 -10.59 1.58 5.06
CA GLU A 6 -9.53 2.43 4.55
C GLU A 6 -9.51 3.74 5.37
N GLU A 7 -10.68 4.35 5.59
CA GLU A 7 -10.83 5.52 6.47
C GLU A 7 -10.36 5.27 7.91
N VAL A 8 -10.66 4.10 8.48
CA VAL A 8 -10.21 3.73 9.84
C VAL A 8 -8.68 3.61 9.91
N VAL A 9 -8.06 2.99 8.90
CA VAL A 9 -6.60 2.86 8.84
C VAL A 9 -5.96 4.24 8.66
N VAL A 10 -6.49 5.08 7.78
CA VAL A 10 -5.97 6.43 7.56
C VAL A 10 -6.13 7.30 8.81
N LYS A 11 -7.27 7.22 9.50
CA LYS A 11 -7.46 7.91 10.79
C LYS A 11 -6.43 7.46 11.82
N SER A 12 -6.20 6.15 11.96
CA SER A 12 -5.18 5.61 12.86
C SER A 12 -3.77 6.10 12.49
N LEU A 13 -3.45 6.17 11.19
CA LEU A 13 -2.18 6.73 10.72
C LEU A 13 -2.04 8.21 11.07
N GLN A 14 -3.09 9.01 10.88
CA GLN A 14 -3.07 10.43 11.19
C GLN A 14 -2.84 10.66 12.69
N GLU A 15 -3.53 9.91 13.54
CA GLU A 15 -3.41 10.01 15.00
C GLU A 15 -2.03 9.57 15.53
N ASN A 16 -1.38 8.59 14.89
CA ASN A 16 -0.10 8.04 15.38
C ASN A 16 1.14 8.68 14.75
N PHE A 17 1.04 9.19 13.52
CA PHE A 17 2.20 9.64 12.74
C PHE A 17 2.08 11.07 12.24
N PHE A 18 0.90 11.49 11.78
CA PHE A 18 0.72 12.77 11.09
C PHE A 18 -0.01 13.81 11.94
N VAL A 19 0.20 13.80 13.26
CA VAL A 19 -0.40 14.76 14.19
C VAL A 19 -0.04 16.19 13.77
N GLY A 20 -1.05 17.03 13.61
CA GLY A 20 -0.88 18.42 13.17
C GLY A 20 -0.68 18.62 11.66
N ARG A 21 -0.75 17.56 10.85
CA ARG A 21 -0.79 17.69 9.38
C ARG A 21 -2.21 17.63 8.84
N THR A 22 -2.48 18.46 7.85
CA THR A 22 -3.72 18.41 7.06
C THR A 22 -3.64 17.26 6.07
N MET A 23 -4.51 16.28 6.23
CA MET A 23 -4.66 15.17 5.30
C MET A 23 -6.07 15.19 4.73
N ILE A 24 -6.18 15.24 3.40
CA ILE A 24 -7.44 15.06 2.70
C ILE A 24 -7.43 13.62 2.20
N THR A 25 -8.41 12.83 2.66
CA THR A 25 -8.52 11.42 2.31
C THR A 25 -9.66 11.23 1.34
N CYS A 26 -9.40 10.52 0.25
CA CYS A 26 -10.39 10.22 -0.76
C CYS A 26 -10.40 8.72 -1.07
N VAL A 27 -11.58 8.17 -1.35
CA VAL A 27 -11.74 6.77 -1.78
C VAL A 27 -11.97 6.73 -3.29
N PHE A 28 -11.08 6.06 -4.03
CA PHE A 28 -11.23 5.87 -5.47
C PHE A 28 -12.37 4.89 -5.82
N GLY A 29 -12.59 3.88 -4.94
CA GLY A 29 -13.77 3.01 -4.98
C GLY A 29 -13.78 1.97 -6.12
N THR A 30 -12.63 1.64 -6.69
CA THR A 30 -12.50 0.54 -7.67
C THR A 30 -11.05 0.06 -7.78
N VAL A 31 -10.83 -0.99 -8.57
CA VAL A 31 -9.50 -1.55 -8.84
C VAL A 31 -8.63 -0.59 -9.64
N ILE A 32 -7.32 -0.61 -9.37
CA ILE A 32 -6.34 0.31 -9.98
C ILE A 32 -6.31 0.25 -11.52
N TYR A 33 -6.71 -0.85 -12.13
CA TYR A 33 -6.74 -1.02 -13.58
C TYR A 33 -7.78 -0.14 -14.27
N ALA A 34 -8.79 0.35 -13.53
CA ALA A 34 -9.70 1.38 -14.05
C ALA A 34 -8.95 2.71 -14.27
N LEU A 35 -8.11 3.12 -13.33
CA LEU A 35 -7.27 4.32 -13.43
C LEU A 35 -6.33 4.25 -14.64
N TYR A 36 -5.74 3.09 -14.91
CA TYR A 36 -4.93 2.89 -16.11
C TYR A 36 -5.70 3.15 -17.41
N ASN A 37 -6.93 2.65 -17.50
CA ASN A 37 -7.75 2.85 -18.69
C ASN A 37 -8.11 4.33 -18.88
N GLU A 38 -8.39 5.06 -17.79
CA GLU A 38 -8.70 6.50 -17.84
C GLU A 38 -7.51 7.32 -18.30
N ILE A 39 -6.31 7.06 -17.75
CA ILE A 39 -5.07 7.72 -18.19
C ILE A 39 -4.81 7.48 -19.68
N LYS A 40 -5.10 6.26 -20.17
CA LYS A 40 -4.93 5.95 -21.60
C LYS A 40 -5.95 6.60 -22.52
N GLN A 41 -7.17 6.83 -22.05
CA GLN A 41 -8.23 7.42 -22.87
C GLN A 41 -8.06 8.94 -23.02
N ASP A 42 -7.42 9.60 -22.06
CA ASP A 42 -7.31 11.05 -22.02
C ASP A 42 -5.86 11.48 -21.73
N ALA A 43 -4.96 11.14 -22.65
CA ALA A 43 -3.51 11.39 -22.50
C ALA A 43 -3.13 12.87 -22.43
N SER A 44 -4.04 13.79 -22.74
CA SER A 44 -3.83 15.23 -22.62
C SER A 44 -4.22 15.81 -21.26
N LEU A 45 -4.93 15.06 -20.42
CA LEU A 45 -5.23 15.51 -19.06
C LEU A 45 -4.14 15.15 -18.08
N ASP A 46 -3.87 16.08 -17.18
CA ASP A 46 -3.07 15.78 -16.00
C ASP A 46 -3.81 14.78 -15.10
N VAL A 47 -3.05 14.02 -14.32
CA VAL A 47 -3.59 12.91 -13.55
C VAL A 47 -4.53 13.38 -12.45
N PHE A 48 -4.31 14.57 -11.87
CA PHE A 48 -5.22 15.11 -10.87
C PHE A 48 -6.58 15.44 -11.48
N SER A 49 -6.62 15.98 -12.70
CA SER A 49 -7.87 16.18 -13.45
C SER A 49 -8.64 14.87 -13.66
N ILE A 50 -7.94 13.76 -13.93
CA ILE A 50 -8.56 12.43 -14.05
C ILE A 50 -9.16 12.00 -12.70
N LEU A 51 -8.39 12.08 -11.61
CA LEU A 51 -8.86 11.74 -10.27
C LEU A 51 -10.07 12.59 -9.86
N LYS A 52 -10.03 13.90 -10.16
CA LYS A 52 -11.10 14.85 -9.84
C LYS A 52 -12.41 14.57 -10.57
N LYS A 53 -12.36 14.06 -11.81
CA LYS A 53 -13.57 13.62 -12.54
C LYS A 53 -14.28 12.47 -11.82
N ARG A 54 -13.52 11.62 -11.11
CA ARG A 54 -14.04 10.38 -10.51
C ARG A 54 -14.37 10.52 -9.02
N ILE A 55 -13.57 11.29 -8.29
CA ILE A 55 -13.68 11.45 -6.85
C ILE A 55 -14.43 12.74 -6.54
N ARG A 56 -15.68 12.60 -6.06
CA ARG A 56 -16.54 13.75 -5.73
C ARG A 56 -15.93 14.69 -4.70
N ASP A 57 -15.17 14.15 -3.76
CA ASP A 57 -14.52 14.92 -2.68
C ASP A 57 -13.42 15.86 -3.23
N LEU A 58 -12.94 15.62 -4.45
CA LEU A 58 -11.95 16.49 -5.11
C LEU A 58 -12.56 17.67 -5.87
N LYS A 59 -13.90 17.78 -5.96
CA LYS A 59 -14.59 18.77 -6.80
C LYS A 59 -14.16 20.22 -6.51
N ASP A 60 -13.93 20.55 -5.24
CA ASP A 60 -13.61 21.91 -4.77
C ASP A 60 -12.10 22.18 -4.70
N TYR A 61 -11.27 21.18 -5.01
CA TYR A 61 -9.82 21.28 -4.94
C TYR A 61 -9.18 21.42 -6.32
N ASN A 62 -8.03 22.08 -6.38
CA ASN A 62 -7.17 22.11 -7.57
C ASN A 62 -5.86 21.36 -7.29
N ARG A 63 -5.09 21.06 -8.34
CA ARG A 63 -3.82 20.32 -8.20
C ARG A 63 -2.89 21.02 -7.20
N ASP A 64 -2.83 22.35 -7.26
CA ASP A 64 -1.95 23.18 -6.42
C ASP A 64 -2.40 23.25 -4.95
N THR A 65 -3.57 22.71 -4.61
CA THR A 65 -3.99 22.57 -3.20
C THR A 65 -3.13 21.52 -2.46
N PHE A 66 -2.52 20.57 -3.19
CA PHE A 66 -1.80 19.45 -2.62
C PHE A 66 -0.30 19.59 -2.85
N SER A 67 0.48 19.61 -1.76
CA SER A 67 1.94 19.49 -1.84
C SER A 67 2.37 18.09 -2.27
N GLU A 68 1.65 17.08 -1.81
CA GLU A 68 1.99 15.66 -1.99
C GLU A 68 0.71 14.86 -2.27
N ILE A 69 0.77 13.95 -3.25
CA ILE A 69 -0.31 13.02 -3.59
C ILE A 69 0.20 11.59 -3.42
N TYR A 70 -0.46 10.81 -2.58
CA TYR A 70 -0.14 9.41 -2.35
C TYR A 70 -1.35 8.54 -2.71
N LEU A 71 -1.10 7.48 -3.48
CA LEU A 71 -2.11 6.55 -3.97
C LEU A 71 -1.86 5.18 -3.34
N PHE A 72 -2.89 4.61 -2.71
CA PHE A 72 -2.81 3.30 -2.07
C PHE A 72 -3.79 2.35 -2.74
N PHE A 73 -3.28 1.26 -3.28
CA PHE A 73 -4.10 0.27 -3.98
C PHE A 73 -3.72 -1.17 -3.59
N ASP A 74 -4.69 -2.06 -3.75
CA ASP A 74 -4.51 -3.49 -3.57
C ASP A 74 -3.90 -4.12 -4.84
N TYR A 75 -3.04 -5.13 -4.66
CA TYR A 75 -2.58 -6.02 -5.72
C TYR A 75 -3.67 -7.04 -6.06
N ASP A 76 -4.77 -6.52 -6.61
CA ASP A 76 -5.94 -7.28 -6.97
C ASP A 76 -5.73 -8.09 -8.27
N ALA A 77 -4.92 -9.13 -8.19
CA ALA A 77 -4.68 -10.05 -9.32
C ALA A 77 -5.88 -10.96 -9.63
N HIS A 78 -6.98 -10.87 -8.88
CA HIS A 78 -8.19 -11.63 -9.15
C HIS A 78 -9.22 -10.83 -9.98
N ALA A 79 -9.09 -9.51 -10.06
CA ALA A 79 -9.87 -8.68 -10.95
C ALA A 79 -9.76 -9.13 -12.41
N SER A 80 -10.89 -9.13 -13.14
CA SER A 80 -10.97 -9.63 -14.52
C SER A 80 -10.09 -8.84 -15.50
N ASN A 81 -9.82 -7.57 -15.20
CA ASN A 81 -8.98 -6.68 -16.01
C ASN A 81 -7.54 -6.55 -15.49
N ALA A 82 -7.15 -7.38 -14.51
CA ALA A 82 -5.83 -7.37 -13.92
C ALA A 82 -4.74 -7.71 -14.93
N SER A 83 -3.64 -6.96 -14.89
CA SER A 83 -2.52 -7.15 -15.78
C SER A 83 -1.23 -6.64 -15.14
N PRO A 84 -0.18 -7.50 -15.03
CA PRO A 84 1.13 -7.07 -14.59
C PRO A 84 1.68 -5.88 -15.40
N VAL A 85 1.48 -5.90 -16.72
CA VAL A 85 1.94 -4.83 -17.63
C VAL A 85 1.24 -3.50 -17.32
N LYS A 86 -0.06 -3.52 -17.04
CA LYS A 86 -0.79 -2.31 -16.64
C LYS A 86 -0.30 -1.77 -15.31
N LEU A 87 -0.05 -2.65 -14.34
CA LEU A 87 0.46 -2.23 -13.03
C LEU A 87 1.88 -1.67 -13.13
N GLU A 88 2.76 -2.25 -13.94
CA GLU A 88 4.10 -1.70 -14.19
C GLU A 88 4.03 -0.31 -14.81
N ALA A 89 3.15 -0.10 -15.78
CA ALA A 89 2.95 1.20 -16.38
C ALA A 89 2.48 2.23 -15.33
N LEU A 90 1.51 1.86 -14.50
CA LEU A 90 1.05 2.71 -13.39
C LEU A 90 2.16 3.02 -12.40
N LEU A 91 2.95 2.02 -11.98
CA LEU A 91 4.07 2.21 -11.06
C LEU A 91 5.19 3.10 -11.63
N LYS A 92 5.33 3.17 -12.96
CA LYS A 92 6.23 4.11 -13.64
C LYS A 92 5.63 5.51 -13.78
N THR A 93 4.31 5.62 -13.91
CA THR A 93 3.62 6.92 -13.99
C THR A 93 3.51 7.61 -12.64
N PHE A 94 3.38 6.82 -11.57
CA PHE A 94 3.12 7.29 -10.21
C PHE A 94 4.29 6.99 -9.27
N ASP A 95 5.45 7.57 -9.54
CA ASP A 95 6.68 7.34 -8.77
C ASP A 95 7.11 8.54 -7.91
N ASN A 96 6.47 9.70 -8.09
CA ASN A 96 6.79 10.96 -7.41
C ASN A 96 5.55 11.63 -6.82
N GLU A 97 5.53 11.82 -5.50
CA GLU A 97 4.42 12.41 -4.75
C GLU A 97 4.14 13.88 -5.09
N THR A 98 5.13 14.64 -5.58
CA THR A 98 4.96 16.06 -5.93
C THR A 98 4.55 16.28 -7.38
N GLU A 99 4.52 15.23 -8.20
CA GLU A 99 4.16 15.30 -9.63
C GLU A 99 2.79 14.67 -9.87
N ASN A 100 2.73 13.50 -10.53
CA ASN A 100 1.51 12.73 -10.78
C ASN A 100 0.98 12.03 -9.51
N GLY A 101 1.77 12.03 -8.43
CA GLY A 101 1.51 11.29 -7.21
C GLY A 101 2.31 10.00 -7.16
N LYS A 102 2.42 9.42 -5.96
CA LYS A 102 3.21 8.21 -5.73
C LYS A 102 2.34 7.03 -5.33
N LEU A 103 2.47 5.94 -6.07
CA LEU A 103 1.64 4.75 -5.94
C LEU A 103 2.31 3.69 -5.06
N TYR A 104 1.60 3.28 -4.02
CA TYR A 104 1.96 2.18 -3.14
C TYR A 104 0.96 1.02 -3.24
N ILE A 105 1.50 -0.20 -3.25
CA ILE A 105 0.70 -1.42 -3.45
C ILE A 105 0.74 -2.31 -2.21
N SER A 106 -0.44 -2.71 -1.73
CA SER A 106 -0.58 -3.77 -0.73
C SER A 106 -0.77 -5.13 -1.39
N TYR A 107 -0.01 -6.12 -0.95
CA TYR A 107 0.03 -7.48 -1.49
C TYR A 107 -0.61 -8.47 -0.51
N PRO A 108 -1.78 -9.07 -0.82
CA PRO A 108 -2.65 -8.75 -1.95
C PRO A 108 -3.61 -7.57 -1.71
N MET A 109 -3.89 -7.20 -0.44
CA MET A 109 -4.88 -6.17 -0.08
C MET A 109 -4.48 -5.42 1.20
N LEU A 110 -5.21 -4.36 1.56
CA LEU A 110 -5.10 -3.65 2.84
C LEU A 110 -4.93 -4.59 4.06
N GLU A 111 -5.67 -5.70 4.10
CA GLU A 111 -5.56 -6.70 5.17
C GLU A 111 -4.17 -7.33 5.32
N ALA A 112 -3.28 -7.20 4.34
CA ALA A 112 -1.87 -7.59 4.50
C ALA A 112 -1.20 -6.89 5.69
N LEU A 113 -1.61 -5.66 6.04
CA LEU A 113 -1.09 -4.95 7.21
C LEU A 113 -1.23 -5.78 8.48
N LYS A 114 -2.38 -6.45 8.65
CA LYS A 114 -2.70 -7.23 9.84
C LYS A 114 -2.44 -8.72 9.72
N HIS A 115 -2.05 -9.22 8.54
CA HIS A 115 -1.77 -10.63 8.32
C HIS A 115 -0.41 -11.03 8.89
N TYR A 116 -0.28 -10.88 10.20
CA TYR A 116 0.93 -11.09 10.99
C TYR A 116 0.58 -11.86 12.26
N ASN A 117 1.41 -12.85 12.61
CA ASN A 117 1.25 -13.68 13.81
C ASN A 117 2.45 -13.51 14.72
N ASN A 118 3.60 -13.91 14.21
CA ASN A 118 4.90 -13.80 14.85
C ASN A 118 5.97 -13.52 13.79
N TRP A 119 7.17 -13.20 14.26
CA TRP A 119 8.31 -12.85 13.42
C TRP A 119 8.75 -13.99 12.49
N GLN A 120 8.83 -15.21 13.02
CA GLN A 120 9.35 -16.38 12.32
C GLN A 120 8.49 -16.74 11.11
N ASP A 121 7.17 -16.82 11.29
CA ASP A 121 6.23 -17.21 10.25
C ASP A 121 6.04 -16.11 9.20
N PHE A 122 6.18 -14.85 9.60
CA PHE A 122 5.87 -13.73 8.71
C PHE A 122 6.84 -13.62 7.53
N LYS A 123 8.12 -13.97 7.73
CA LYS A 123 9.16 -13.97 6.70
C LYS A 123 8.70 -14.65 5.41
N ASP A 124 8.17 -15.86 5.54
CA ASP A 124 7.79 -16.73 4.41
C ASP A 124 6.27 -16.74 4.16
N LYS A 125 5.50 -15.89 4.87
CA LYS A 125 4.03 -15.80 4.70
C LYS A 125 3.65 -15.38 3.27
N ILE A 126 2.96 -16.26 2.56
CA ILE A 126 2.38 -16.01 1.25
C ILE A 126 0.85 -16.01 1.33
N ALA A 127 0.20 -15.39 0.36
CA ALA A 127 -1.25 -15.41 0.23
C ALA A 127 -1.67 -15.56 -1.22
N ALA A 128 -2.80 -16.24 -1.45
CA ALA A 128 -3.49 -16.20 -2.72
C ALA A 128 -4.22 -14.87 -2.90
N CYS A 129 -4.20 -14.32 -4.11
CA CYS A 129 -5.02 -13.19 -4.52
C CYS A 129 -6.43 -13.71 -4.79
N THR A 130 -7.33 -13.53 -3.82
CA THR A 130 -8.71 -14.00 -3.85
C THR A 130 -9.64 -12.96 -3.21
N PRO A 131 -10.91 -12.83 -3.66
CA PRO A 131 -11.90 -11.97 -3.00
C PRO A 131 -12.06 -12.30 -1.50
N ASP A 132 -11.84 -13.57 -1.15
CA ASP A 132 -11.99 -14.10 0.21
C ASP A 132 -10.84 -13.74 1.16
N TYR A 133 -9.79 -13.05 0.67
CA TYR A 133 -8.58 -12.79 1.46
C TYR A 133 -8.89 -12.11 2.79
N LYS A 134 -9.86 -11.18 2.82
CA LYS A 134 -10.28 -10.49 4.05
C LYS A 134 -10.77 -11.47 5.12
N ARG A 135 -11.52 -12.50 4.72
CA ARG A 135 -12.04 -13.56 5.60
C ARG A 135 -10.93 -14.50 6.06
N ILE A 136 -9.99 -14.81 5.17
CA ILE A 136 -8.82 -15.65 5.47
C ILE A 136 -7.95 -14.97 6.54
N VAL A 137 -7.58 -13.70 6.32
CA VAL A 137 -6.73 -12.96 7.27
C VAL A 137 -7.38 -12.86 8.65
N ASN A 138 -8.69 -12.60 8.74
CA ASN A 138 -9.38 -12.53 10.03
C ASN A 138 -9.31 -13.83 10.84
N LYS A 139 -9.15 -14.99 10.19
CA LYS A 139 -8.98 -16.29 10.85
C LYS A 139 -7.53 -16.60 11.19
N GLU A 140 -6.61 -16.12 10.35
CA GLU A 140 -5.20 -16.48 10.45
C GLU A 140 -4.36 -15.51 11.28
N CYS A 141 -4.74 -14.23 11.35
CA CYS A 141 -3.98 -13.22 12.09
C CYS A 141 -4.14 -13.34 13.60
N ALA A 142 -3.14 -12.88 14.36
CA ALA A 142 -3.28 -12.83 15.81
C ALA A 142 -4.41 -11.88 16.23
N GLN A 143 -5.17 -12.27 17.27
CA GLN A 143 -6.39 -11.58 17.70
C GLN A 143 -6.22 -10.07 17.88
N LYS A 144 -5.06 -9.63 18.40
CA LYS A 144 -4.74 -8.21 18.63
C LYS A 144 -4.60 -7.36 17.35
N TYR A 145 -4.49 -7.98 16.17
CA TYR A 145 -4.36 -7.27 14.91
C TYR A 145 -5.66 -7.23 14.09
N ILE A 146 -6.72 -7.92 14.52
CA ILE A 146 -7.96 -8.02 13.73
C ILE A 146 -8.59 -6.65 13.49
N ASP A 147 -8.66 -5.80 14.53
CA ASP A 147 -9.31 -4.50 14.48
C ASP A 147 -8.29 -3.35 14.48
N PHE A 148 -8.21 -2.66 13.34
CA PHE A 148 -7.34 -1.50 13.13
C PHE A 148 -7.59 -0.37 14.15
N LYS A 149 -8.81 -0.26 14.71
CA LYS A 149 -9.14 0.78 15.72
C LYS A 149 -8.39 0.60 17.03
N THR A 150 -7.90 -0.61 17.30
CA THR A 150 -7.20 -0.96 18.53
C THR A 150 -5.68 -0.75 18.44
N TYR A 151 -5.20 -0.26 17.30
CA TYR A 151 -3.77 -0.14 17.04
C TYR A 151 -3.19 1.03 17.83
N ASN A 152 -2.43 0.67 18.86
CA ASN A 152 -1.59 1.61 19.60
C ASN A 152 -0.19 1.71 18.96
N LYS A 153 0.66 2.56 19.54
CA LYS A 153 2.04 2.76 19.09
C LYS A 153 2.82 1.45 18.98
N GLU A 154 2.75 0.57 19.98
CA GLU A 154 3.51 -0.69 19.99
C GLU A 154 3.04 -1.67 18.91
N THR A 155 1.74 -1.76 18.66
CA THR A 155 1.19 -2.50 17.52
C THR A 155 1.73 -1.97 16.20
N TRP A 156 1.71 -0.65 16.01
CA TRP A 156 2.25 -0.03 14.81
C TRP A 156 3.75 -0.30 14.63
N LYS A 157 4.57 -0.14 15.68
CA LYS A 157 6.01 -0.42 15.64
C LYS A 157 6.28 -1.86 15.20
N ALA A 158 5.58 -2.83 15.80
CA ALA A 158 5.74 -4.25 15.49
C ALA A 158 5.40 -4.56 14.02
N LEU A 159 4.28 -4.03 13.52
CA LEU A 159 3.86 -4.24 12.14
C LEU A 159 4.82 -3.54 11.16
N ILE A 160 5.25 -2.31 11.45
CA ILE A 160 6.19 -1.58 10.59
C ILE A 160 7.50 -2.36 10.48
N MET A 161 8.09 -2.76 11.60
CA MET A 161 9.31 -3.56 11.62
C MET A 161 9.16 -4.86 10.81
N ALA A 162 8.10 -5.62 11.05
CA ALA A 162 7.86 -6.89 10.37
C ALA A 162 7.76 -6.73 8.85
N HIS A 163 6.99 -5.75 8.37
CA HIS A 163 6.78 -5.47 6.95
C HIS A 163 8.04 -4.91 6.27
N LEU A 164 8.81 -4.06 6.93
CA LEU A 164 10.07 -3.53 6.38
C LEU A 164 11.14 -4.61 6.24
N CYS A 165 11.29 -5.48 7.25
CA CYS A 165 12.19 -6.63 7.15
C CYS A 165 11.74 -7.59 6.06
N LYS A 166 10.42 -7.76 5.88
CA LYS A 166 9.89 -8.60 4.81
C LYS A 166 10.11 -8.00 3.43
N MET A 167 9.91 -6.70 3.24
CA MET A 167 10.26 -6.01 2.00
C MET A 167 11.74 -6.26 1.66
N ASN A 168 12.64 -6.09 2.64
CA ASN A 168 14.06 -6.34 2.45
C ASN A 168 14.36 -7.81 2.07
N TYR A 169 13.63 -8.76 2.68
CA TYR A 169 13.73 -10.17 2.32
C TYR A 169 13.21 -10.49 0.93
N ILE A 170 12.14 -9.82 0.48
CA ILE A 170 11.60 -9.97 -0.87
C ILE A 170 12.62 -9.45 -1.89
N VAL A 171 13.22 -8.30 -1.64
CA VAL A 171 14.10 -7.64 -2.62
C VAL A 171 15.54 -8.16 -2.61
N LEU A 172 16.11 -8.39 -1.43
CA LEU A 172 17.53 -8.77 -1.26
C LEU A 172 17.74 -10.18 -0.68
N GLY A 173 16.68 -10.87 -0.25
CA GLY A 173 16.83 -12.15 0.45
C GLY A 173 17.28 -12.03 1.91
N LEU A 174 17.35 -10.81 2.47
CA LEU A 174 17.78 -10.55 3.85
C LEU A 174 16.60 -10.15 4.74
N TYR A 175 16.24 -10.99 5.73
CA TYR A 175 15.14 -10.71 6.67
C TYR A 175 15.61 -9.85 7.86
N GLN A 176 15.97 -8.62 7.56
CA GLN A 176 16.47 -7.63 8.52
C GLN A 176 16.02 -6.22 8.11
N TYR A 177 16.16 -5.25 9.02
CA TYR A 177 15.75 -3.87 8.73
C TYR A 177 16.48 -3.34 7.49
N PRO A 178 15.77 -2.72 6.53
CA PRO A 178 16.39 -2.21 5.32
C PRO A 178 17.34 -1.04 5.62
N ILE A 179 18.42 -0.94 4.82
CA ILE A 179 19.42 0.15 4.91
C ILE A 179 19.36 1.09 3.69
N LYS A 180 18.40 0.86 2.79
CA LYS A 180 18.15 1.69 1.61
C LYS A 180 16.68 1.62 1.23
N TYR A 181 16.25 2.51 0.34
CA TYR A 181 14.91 2.50 -0.23
C TYR A 181 14.83 1.56 -1.43
N PHE A 182 13.63 1.05 -1.69
CA PHE A 182 13.32 0.27 -2.88
C PHE A 182 12.06 0.85 -3.52
N SER A 183 12.11 1.15 -4.81
CA SER A 183 10.93 1.65 -5.52
C SER A 183 9.82 0.60 -5.50
N GLN A 184 8.58 1.08 -5.57
CA GLN A 184 7.40 0.22 -5.66
C GLN A 184 7.44 -0.67 -6.92
N LEU A 185 8.03 -0.16 -8.01
CA LEU A 185 8.32 -0.95 -9.22
C LEU A 185 9.27 -2.12 -8.94
N LEU A 186 10.41 -1.88 -8.27
CA LEU A 186 11.36 -2.94 -7.93
C LEU A 186 10.75 -3.97 -6.97
N ILE A 187 9.97 -3.52 -5.98
CA ILE A 187 9.25 -4.43 -5.07
C ILE A 187 8.28 -5.31 -5.88
N PHE A 188 7.55 -4.73 -6.82
CA PHE A 188 6.64 -5.47 -7.69
C PHE A 188 7.39 -6.49 -8.56
N GLU A 189 8.51 -6.12 -9.15
CA GLU A 189 9.37 -7.02 -9.93
C GLU A 189 9.85 -8.21 -9.10
N LYS A 190 10.31 -7.96 -7.87
CA LYS A 190 10.77 -9.01 -6.95
C LYS A 190 9.63 -9.89 -6.42
N GLN A 191 8.43 -9.34 -6.24
CA GLN A 191 7.23 -10.14 -5.96
C GLN A 191 6.94 -11.12 -7.12
N LYS A 192 7.05 -10.68 -8.39
CA LYS A 192 6.85 -11.54 -9.56
C LYS A 192 7.89 -12.66 -9.62
N GLU A 193 9.16 -12.31 -9.48
CA GLU A 193 10.29 -13.24 -9.55
C GLU A 193 10.20 -14.30 -8.45
N LYS A 194 9.95 -13.88 -7.20
CA LYS A 194 10.07 -14.75 -6.02
C LYS A 194 8.86 -15.66 -5.80
N TYR A 195 7.65 -15.18 -6.08
CA TYR A 195 6.41 -15.89 -5.71
C TYR A 195 5.59 -16.38 -6.90
N ALA A 196 6.12 -16.25 -8.12
CA ALA A 196 5.48 -16.72 -9.36
C ALA A 196 4.02 -16.25 -9.45
N ILE A 197 3.84 -14.93 -9.63
CA ILE A 197 2.53 -14.26 -9.73
C ILE A 197 1.54 -14.96 -10.69
N THR A 198 2.02 -15.78 -11.65
CA THR A 198 1.21 -16.64 -12.51
C THR A 198 0.28 -17.60 -11.76
N GLN A 199 0.58 -17.93 -10.49
CA GLN A 199 -0.31 -18.72 -9.63
C GLN A 199 -1.26 -17.87 -8.76
N LYS A 200 -1.39 -16.56 -9.04
CA LYS A 200 -2.13 -15.61 -8.21
C LYS A 200 -1.72 -15.68 -6.73
N LYS A 201 -0.42 -15.78 -6.46
CA LYS A 201 0.15 -15.77 -5.11
C LYS A 201 1.17 -14.65 -4.98
N VAL A 202 1.24 -14.07 -3.79
CA VAL A 202 2.19 -13.01 -3.45
C VAL A 202 2.73 -13.19 -2.04
N GLY A 203 3.94 -12.69 -1.80
CA GLY A 203 4.41 -12.47 -0.43
C GLY A 203 3.53 -11.42 0.23
N VAL A 204 2.97 -11.74 1.40
CA VAL A 204 2.13 -10.80 2.15
C VAL A 204 2.94 -9.57 2.53
N LEU A 205 2.55 -8.39 2.04
CA LEU A 205 3.29 -7.14 2.28
C LEU A 205 2.33 -5.95 2.21
N SER A 206 2.37 -5.05 3.18
CA SER A 206 1.51 -3.86 3.20
C SER A 206 2.23 -2.64 2.64
N ALA A 207 1.51 -1.82 1.88
CA ALA A 207 1.95 -0.51 1.42
C ALA A 207 2.28 0.45 2.57
N ILE A 208 1.53 0.38 3.67
CA ILE A 208 1.53 1.40 4.73
C ILE A 208 2.90 1.52 5.42
N PRO A 209 3.54 0.43 5.88
CA PRO A 209 4.89 0.51 6.46
C PRO A 209 5.94 1.05 5.50
N ILE A 210 5.83 0.73 4.20
CA ILE A 210 6.80 1.16 3.19
C ILE A 210 6.66 2.66 2.93
N PHE A 211 5.42 3.15 2.84
CA PHE A 211 5.12 4.57 2.77
C PHE A 211 5.70 5.33 3.97
N LEU A 212 5.47 4.87 5.20
CA LEU A 212 6.03 5.51 6.40
C LEU A 212 7.55 5.54 6.38
N TYR A 213 8.19 4.46 5.91
CA TYR A 213 9.63 4.36 5.79
C TYR A 213 10.24 5.35 4.79
N GLU A 214 9.60 5.53 3.64
CA GLU A 214 10.02 6.53 2.66
C GLU A 214 9.73 7.96 3.14
N TYR A 215 8.56 8.18 3.75
CA TYR A 215 8.12 9.49 4.21
C TYR A 215 9.00 10.08 5.32
N TYR A 216 9.30 9.28 6.35
CA TYR A 216 10.15 9.73 7.46
C TYR A 216 11.64 9.57 7.16
N GLY A 217 11.98 8.71 6.22
CA GLY A 217 13.32 8.27 5.93
C GLY A 217 13.86 7.24 6.94
N ILE A 218 15.00 6.62 6.60
CA ILE A 218 15.55 5.43 7.27
C ILE A 218 15.75 5.66 8.78
N GLU A 219 16.56 6.66 9.16
CA GLU A 219 16.96 6.87 10.56
C GLU A 219 15.80 7.31 11.45
N LYS A 220 14.93 8.18 10.93
CA LYS A 220 13.76 8.64 11.68
C LYS A 220 12.73 7.51 11.83
N THR A 221 12.52 6.71 10.79
CA THR A 221 11.64 5.53 10.89
C THR A 221 12.18 4.54 11.92
N LYS A 222 13.49 4.29 11.91
CA LYS A 222 14.16 3.44 12.89
C LYS A 222 13.94 3.95 14.32
N THR A 223 14.04 5.27 14.54
CA THR A 223 13.75 5.92 15.84
C THR A 223 12.27 5.83 16.25
N ILE A 224 11.35 5.81 15.28
CA ILE A 224 9.92 5.66 15.55
C ILE A 224 9.59 4.24 16.03
N ILE A 225 10.31 3.23 15.52
CA ILE A 225 10.00 1.81 15.74
C ILE A 225 10.86 1.08 16.77
N LEU A 226 12.03 1.62 17.12
CA LEU A 226 12.88 1.14 18.21
C LEU A 226 12.62 1.97 19.47
#